data_AF-A0A7S7QSP9-F1
#
_entry.id   AF-A0A7S7QSP9-F1
#
_cell.length_a   1.000
_cell.length_b   1.000
_cell.length_c   1.000
_cell.angle_alpha   90.00
_cell.angle_beta   90.00
_cell.angle_gamma   90.00
#
_symmetry.space_group_name_H-M   'P 1'
#
loop_
_entity.id
_entity.type
_entity.pdbx_description
1 polymer ?
#
loop_
_entity_poly.entity_id
_entity_poly.type
_entity_poly.pdbx_seq_one_letter_code
_entity_poly.pdbx_strand_id
1 'polypeptide(L)' 'MAADAIAQIKMGTEALVLCIAGALCERDPSLLRAFRERMETLYQILDDRGDHEAAAMVSALGRALIDPAYKPPSH' A
#
# COMPACT_ATOMS: atom_id res chain seq x y z
N MET A 1 22.19 -8.21 6.34
CA MET A 1 22.18 -8.99 5.09
C MET A 1 20.81 -9.57 4.76
N ALA A 2 20.28 -10.56 5.48
CA ALA A 2 18.94 -11.10 5.18
C ALA A 2 17.81 -10.10 5.46
N ALA A 3 17.90 -9.33 6.56
CA ALA A 3 16.93 -8.29 6.90
C ALA A 3 16.87 -7.16 5.85
N ASP A 4 18.03 -6.73 5.34
CA ASP A 4 18.12 -5.69 4.31
C ASP A 4 17.53 -6.16 2.97
N ALA A 5 17.75 -7.43 2.63
CA ALA A 5 17.16 -8.04 1.44
C ALA A 5 15.64 -8.14 1.56
N ILE A 6 15.12 -8.52 2.73
CA ILE A 6 13.68 -8.54 3.01
C ILE A 6 13.09 -7.13 2.94
N ALA A 7 13.77 -6.13 3.51
CA ALA A 7 13.34 -4.73 3.43
C ALA A 7 13.33 -4.20 2.00
N GLN A 8 14.34 -4.54 1.17
CA GLN A 8 14.36 -4.19 -0.25
C GLN A 8 13.25 -4.87 -1.05
N ILE A 9 12.95 -6.14 -0.77
CA ILE A 9 11.84 -6.86 -1.42
C ILE A 9 10.50 -6.24 -1.01
N LYS A 10 10.32 -5.87 0.26
CA LYS A 10 9.12 -5.15 0.73
C LYS A 10 8.97 -3.80 -0.01
N MET A 11 10.00 -2.95 -0.01
CA MET A 11 9.99 -1.67 -0.73
C MET A 11 9.75 -1.82 -2.24
N GLY A 12 10.40 -2.80 -2.87
CA GLY A 12 10.22 -3.08 -4.31
C GLY A 12 8.80 -3.52 -4.65
N THR A 13 8.18 -4.30 -3.76
CA THR A 13 6.79 -4.75 -3.92
C THR A 13 5.81 -3.58 -3.75
N GLU A 14 6.04 -2.71 -2.76
CA GLU A 14 5.23 -1.51 -2.53
C GLU A 14 5.26 -0.54 -3.72
N ALA A 15 6.45 -0.29 -4.28
CA ALA A 15 6.61 0.57 -5.45
C ALA A 15 5.87 0.01 -6.68
N LEU A 16 5.91 -1.31 -6.88
CA LEU A 16 5.18 -1.98 -7.96
C LEU A 16 3.67 -1.88 -7.78
N VAL A 17 3.16 -2.08 -6.57
CA VAL A 17 1.73 -1.95 -6.27
C VAL A 17 1.26 -0.51 -6.45
N LEU A 18 2.04 0.48 -6.01
CA LEU A 18 1.78 1.91 -6.24
C LEU A 18 1.68 2.23 -7.74
N CYS A 19 2.65 1.77 -8.54
CA CYS A 19 2.66 2.00 -9.98
C CYS A 19 1.46 1.35 -10.67
N ILE A 20 1.11 0.12 -10.31
CA ILE A 20 -0.05 -0.60 -10.89
C ILE A 20 -1.35 0.10 -10.49
N ALA A 21 -1.50 0.46 -9.21
CA ALA A 21 -2.68 1.16 -8.72
C ALA A 21 -2.84 2.54 -9.38
N GLY A 22 -1.76 3.32 -9.49
CA GLY A 22 -1.76 4.60 -10.20
C GLY A 22 -2.15 4.45 -11.67
N ALA A 23 -1.51 3.54 -12.40
CA ALA A 23 -1.81 3.31 -13.82
C ALA A 23 -3.24 2.81 -14.06
N LEU A 24 -3.79 1.98 -13.15
CA LEU A 24 -5.17 1.52 -13.24
C LEU A 24 -6.17 2.64 -12.94
N CYS A 25 -5.87 3.52 -11.97
CA CYS A 25 -6.75 4.62 -11.60
C CYS A 25 -6.74 5.77 -12.62
N GLU A 26 -5.61 6.04 -13.28
CA GLU A 26 -5.55 6.98 -14.42
C GLU A 26 -6.40 6.50 -15.60
N ARG A 27 -6.45 5.19 -15.80
CA ARG A 27 -7.14 4.56 -16.93
C ARG A 27 -8.65 4.40 -16.68
N ASP A 28 -9.05 4.15 -15.45
CA ASP A 28 -10.46 4.11 -15.03
C ASP A 28 -10.62 4.58 -13.57
N PRO A 29 -11.11 5.82 -13.37
CA PRO A 29 -11.33 6.38 -12.04
C PRO A 29 -12.33 5.59 -11.18
N SER A 30 -13.21 4.78 -11.79
CA SER A 30 -14.16 3.95 -11.06
C SER A 30 -13.48 2.79 -10.32
N LEU A 31 -12.31 2.34 -10.80
CA LEU A 31 -11.51 1.30 -10.17
C LEU A 31 -10.82 1.78 -8.89
N LEU A 32 -10.59 3.09 -8.74
CA LEU A 32 -9.98 3.66 -7.53
C LEU A 32 -10.82 3.37 -6.28
N ARG A 33 -12.16 3.37 -6.42
CA ARG A 33 -13.06 3.01 -5.32
C ARG A 33 -12.94 1.54 -4.96
N ALA A 34 -13.04 0.65 -5.93
CA ALA A 34 -12.91 -0.80 -5.69
C ALA A 34 -11.53 -1.18 -5.15
N PHE A 35 -10.48 -0.49 -5.59
CA PHE A 35 -9.12 -0.69 -5.09
C PHE A 35 -9.02 -0.26 -3.62
N ARG A 36 -9.60 0.88 -3.25
CA ARG A 36 -9.65 1.36 -1.86
C ARG A 36 -10.34 0.36 -0.93
N GLU A 37 -11.51 -0.14 -1.31
CA GLU A 37 -12.27 -1.11 -0.52
C GLU A 37 -11.45 -2.40 -0.29
N ARG A 38 -10.67 -2.83 -1.30
CA ARG A 38 -9.75 -3.97 -1.18
C ARG A 38 -8.56 -3.69 -0.26
N MET A 39 -7.99 -2.49 -0.32
CA MET A 39 -6.90 -2.08 0.56
C MET A 39 -7.33 -2.01 2.02
N GLU A 40 -8.53 -1.53 2.29
CA GLU A 40 -9.11 -1.50 3.64
C GLU A 40 -9.35 -2.92 4.18
N THR A 41 -9.87 -3.81 3.33
CA THR A 41 -10.03 -5.24 3.67
C THR A 41 -8.67 -5.89 3.99
N LEU A 42 -7.65 -5.61 3.19
CA LEU A 42 -6.30 -6.15 3.40
C LEU A 42 -5.68 -5.62 4.69
N TYR A 43 -5.90 -4.34 5.01
CA TYR A 43 -5.48 -3.73 6.27
C TYR A 43 -6.07 -4.48 7.47
N GLN A 44 -7.39 -4.70 7.47
CA GLN A 44 -8.07 -5.42 8.55
C GLN A 44 -7.54 -6.85 8.73
N ILE A 45 -7.33 -7.58 7.63
CA ILE A 45 -6.78 -8.95 7.67
C ILE A 45 -5.37 -8.97 8.29
N LEU A 46 -4.53 -7.98 7.98
CA LEU A 46 -3.17 -7.90 8.51
C LEU A 46 -3.17 -7.49 9.98
N ASP A 47 -4.03 -6.55 10.36
CA ASP A 47 -4.17 -6.09 11.75
C ASP A 47 -4.71 -7.21 12.66
N ASP A 48 -5.73 -7.95 12.20
CA ASP A 48 -6.28 -9.12 12.92
C ASP A 48 -5.24 -10.23 13.12
N ARG A 49 -4.25 -10.32 12.24
CA ARG A 49 -3.12 -11.28 12.33
C ARG A 49 -1.99 -10.78 13.23
N GLY A 50 -2.05 -9.55 13.73
CA GLY A 50 -0.98 -8.91 14.48
C GLY A 50 0.21 -8.44 13.62
N ASP A 51 0.06 -8.41 12.29
CA ASP A 51 1.09 -7.92 11.36
C ASP A 51 0.93 -6.40 11.16
N HIS A 52 1.16 -5.66 12.25
CA HIS A 52 0.92 -4.21 12.30
C HIS A 52 1.84 -3.42 11.36
N GLU A 53 3.05 -3.92 11.07
CA GLU A 53 3.97 -3.30 10.11
C GLU A 53 3.37 -3.38 8.70
N ALA A 54 2.90 -4.56 8.28
CA ALA A 54 2.24 -4.73 6.99
C ALA A 54 0.93 -3.95 6.91
N ALA A 55 0.15 -3.93 7.99
CA ALA A 55 -1.08 -3.14 8.06
C ALA A 55 -0.81 -1.64 7.87
N ALA A 56 0.23 -1.09 8.53
CA ALA A 56 0.64 0.30 8.38
C ALA A 56 1.06 0.64 6.94
N MET A 57 1.80 -0.26 6.29
CA MET A 57 2.21 -0.12 4.89
C MET A 57 1.01 -0.07 3.93
N VAL A 58 0.05 -0.99 4.10
CA VAL A 58 -1.20 -1.02 3.32
C VAL A 58 -2.05 0.24 3.54
N SER A 59 -2.10 0.74 4.77
CA SER A 59 -2.79 2.01 5.09
C SER A 59 -2.12 3.22 4.44
N ALA A 60 -0.79 3.29 4.48
CA ALA A 60 0.00 4.35 3.84
C ALA A 60 -0.18 4.35 2.32
N LEU A 61 -0.17 3.18 1.71
CA LEU A 61 -0.45 2.98 0.28
C LEU A 61 -1.87 3.47 -0.08
N GLY A 62 -2.88 3.07 0.70
CA GLY A 62 -4.25 3.52 0.51
C GLY A 62 -4.38 5.04 0.55
N ARG A 63 -3.62 5.72 1.42
CA ARG A 63 -3.60 7.20 1.52
C ARG A 63 -2.87 7.86 0.34
N ALA A 64 -1.73 7.32 -0.08
CA ALA A 64 -0.93 7.84 -1.19
C ALA A 64 -1.71 7.86 -2.53
N LEU A 65 -2.67 6.95 -2.68
CA LEU A 65 -3.54 6.90 -3.87
C LEU A 65 -4.64 7.98 -3.88
N ILE A 66 -4.95 8.56 -2.72
CA ILE A 66 -5.96 9.61 -2.57
C ILE A 66 -5.29 10.98 -2.62
N ASP A 67 -4.15 11.07 -1.95
CA ASP A 67 -3.34 12.26 -1.87
C ASP A 67 -1.92 11.93 -2.36
N PRO A 68 -1.58 12.26 -3.62
CA PRO A 68 -0.24 12.06 -4.15
C PRO A 68 0.85 12.84 -3.38
N ALA A 69 0.48 13.85 -2.58
CA ALA A 69 1.39 14.59 -1.72
C ALA A 69 1.59 13.93 -0.34
N TYR A 70 0.88 12.83 -0.05
CA TYR A 70 1.03 12.10 1.20
C TYR A 70 2.46 11.55 1.34
N LYS A 71 3.10 11.90 2.46
CA LYS A 71 4.36 11.32 2.88
C LYS A 71 4.09 10.44 4.11
N PRO A 72 4.42 9.14 4.08
CA PRO A 72 4.30 8.31 5.27
C PRO A 72 5.19 8.87 6.41
N PRO A 73 4.75 8.77 7.67
CA PRO A 73 5.54 9.23 8.80
C PRO A 73 6.88 8.49 8.86
N SER A 74 7.98 9.24 8.95
CA SER A 74 9.32 8.68 9.10
C SER A 74 9.50 8.17 10.53
N HIS A 75 9.69 6.87 10.68
CA HIS A 75 9.97 6.21 11.96
C HIS A 75 11.46 5.95 12.12
#